data_AF-A0A9X2X370-F1
#
_entry.id   AF-A0A9X2X370-F1
#
_cell.length_a   1.000
_cell.length_b   1.000
_cell.length_c   1.000
_cell.angle_alpha   90.00
_cell.angle_beta   90.00
_cell.angle_gamma   90.00
#
_symmetry.space_group_name_H-M   'P 1'
#
loop_
_entity.id
_entity.type
_entity.pdbx_description
1 polymer ?
#
loop_
_entity_poly.entity_id
_entity_poly.type
_entity_poly.pdbx_seq_one_letter_code
_entity_poly.pdbx_strand_id
1 'polypeptide(L)'
;MTRADDERTASAGWRTRIKRLIEGYDAVLSLQHRREIVRELQDEEDLFMLLCFCDMMGIPNPVGDMTLELYPYMLERFHEWHKRQGMPRSPLDGFRCC
;
A
#
# COMPACT_ATOMS: atom_id res chain seq x y z
N MET A 1 -39.56 -3.90 -40.03
CA MET A 1 -38.92 -3.34 -38.83
C MET A 1 -39.81 -3.66 -37.64
N THR A 2 -39.46 -4.70 -36.89
CA THR A 2 -40.35 -5.41 -35.95
C THR A 2 -40.14 -4.95 -34.50
N ARG A 3 -41.25 -4.75 -33.79
CA ARG A 3 -41.37 -4.40 -32.36
C ARG A 3 -40.51 -5.25 -31.40
N ALA A 4 -40.11 -6.45 -31.82
CA ALA A 4 -39.23 -7.35 -31.08
C ALA A 4 -37.75 -6.89 -30.97
N ASP A 5 -37.27 -6.02 -31.87
CA ASP A 5 -35.91 -5.47 -31.81
C ASP A 5 -35.81 -4.26 -30.84
N ASP A 6 -36.92 -3.56 -30.64
CA ASP A 6 -37.06 -2.41 -29.73
C ASP A 6 -37.06 -2.85 -28.25
N GLU A 7 -37.67 -4.01 -27.95
CA GLU A 7 -37.67 -4.59 -26.61
C GLU A 7 -36.29 -5.16 -26.20
N ARG A 8 -35.48 -5.64 -27.16
CA ARG A 8 -34.09 -6.11 -26.90
C ARG A 8 -33.14 -4.95 -26.64
N THR A 9 -33.31 -3.81 -27.30
CA THR A 9 -32.47 -2.62 -27.08
C THR A 9 -32.83 -1.90 -25.78
N ALA A 10 -34.12 -1.85 -25.42
CA ALA A 10 -34.58 -1.34 -24.11
C ALA A 10 -34.07 -2.19 -22.93
N SER A 11 -34.10 -3.52 -23.06
CA SER A 11 -33.57 -4.43 -22.04
C SER A 11 -32.03 -4.42 -21.92
N ALA A 12 -31.32 -4.02 -22.98
CA ALA A 12 -29.89 -3.75 -22.92
C ALA A 12 -29.58 -2.42 -22.20
N GLY A 13 -30.38 -1.38 -22.41
CA GLY A 13 -30.17 -0.05 -21.81
C GLY A 13 -30.36 0.00 -20.29
N TRP A 14 -31.39 -0.66 -19.74
CA TRP A 14 -31.63 -0.64 -18.29
C TRP A 14 -30.56 -1.42 -17.51
N ARG A 15 -30.05 -2.52 -18.07
CA ARG A 15 -28.94 -3.31 -17.50
C ARG A 15 -27.68 -2.47 -17.35
N THR A 16 -27.36 -1.67 -18.36
CA THR A 16 -26.18 -0.78 -18.34
C THR A 16 -26.32 0.33 -17.29
N ARG A 17 -27.54 0.87 -17.10
CA ARG A 17 -27.82 1.87 -16.05
C ARG A 17 -27.65 1.28 -14.64
N ILE A 18 -28.12 0.06 -14.41
CA ILE A 18 -27.94 -0.62 -13.12
C ILE A 18 -26.49 -0.94 -12.84
N LYS A 19 -25.74 -1.46 -13.83
CA LYS A 19 -24.30 -1.69 -13.67
C LYS A 19 -23.58 -0.42 -13.26
N ARG A 20 -23.87 0.70 -13.93
CA ARG A 20 -23.26 2.00 -13.61
C ARG A 20 -23.63 2.51 -12.21
N LEU A 21 -24.85 2.23 -11.73
CA LEU A 21 -25.26 2.54 -10.35
C LEU A 21 -24.51 1.69 -9.31
N ILE A 22 -24.33 0.39 -9.58
CA ILE A 22 -23.58 -0.52 -8.70
C ILE A 22 -22.10 -0.12 -8.65
N GLU A 23 -21.49 0.16 -9.80
CA GLU A 23 -20.10 0.65 -9.88
C GLU A 23 -19.92 1.97 -9.12
N GLY A 24 -20.88 2.90 -9.23
CA GLY A 24 -20.86 4.15 -8.47
C GLY A 24 -20.98 3.93 -6.95
N TYR A 25 -21.82 2.99 -6.53
CA TYR A 25 -22.00 2.65 -5.12
C TYR A 25 -20.76 1.96 -4.52
N ASP A 26 -20.16 1.03 -5.26
CA ASP A 26 -18.92 0.35 -4.88
C ASP A 26 -17.74 1.33 -4.79
N ALA A 27 -17.66 2.30 -5.71
CA ALA A 27 -16.70 3.39 -5.64
C ALA A 27 -16.87 4.20 -4.34
N VAL A 28 -18.10 4.56 -3.96
CA VAL A 28 -18.37 5.34 -2.74
C VAL A 28 -17.99 4.57 -1.47
N LEU A 29 -18.33 3.27 -1.39
CA LEU A 29 -17.96 2.42 -0.25
C LEU A 29 -16.45 2.20 -0.13
N SER A 30 -15.76 2.00 -1.24
CA SER A 30 -14.32 1.73 -1.23
C SER A 30 -13.45 2.97 -0.92
N LEU A 31 -13.96 4.19 -1.10
CA LEU A 31 -13.18 5.43 -0.91
C LEU A 31 -12.65 5.62 0.51
N GLN A 32 -13.44 5.31 1.54
CA GLN A 32 -13.00 5.44 2.94
C GLN A 32 -11.92 4.41 3.27
N HIS A 33 -12.16 3.16 2.88
CA HIS A 33 -11.30 2.02 3.17
C HIS A 33 -9.93 2.12 2.48
N ARG A 34 -9.83 2.70 1.27
CA ARG A 34 -8.54 2.82 0.57
C ARG A 34 -7.49 3.60 1.35
N ARG A 35 -7.88 4.66 2.05
CA ARG A 35 -6.92 5.48 2.82
C ARG A 35 -6.43 4.74 4.06
N GLU A 36 -7.33 4.05 4.74
CA GLU A 36 -7.02 3.23 5.91
C GLU A 36 -6.12 2.06 5.53
N ILE A 37 -6.41 1.36 4.43
CA ILE A 37 -5.58 0.28 3.91
C ILE A 37 -4.17 0.77 3.57
N VAL A 38 -4.05 1.91 2.88
CA VAL A 38 -2.73 2.47 2.54
C VAL A 38 -1.94 2.83 3.80
N ARG A 39 -2.63 3.36 4.81
CA ARG A 39 -2.00 3.70 6.09
C ARG A 39 -1.52 2.45 6.82
N GLU A 40 -2.35 1.41 6.91
CA GLU A 40 -1.98 0.15 7.54
C GLU A 40 -0.79 -0.51 6.83
N LEU A 41 -0.81 -0.53 5.49
CA LEU A 41 0.31 -1.03 4.69
C LEU A 41 1.60 -0.23 4.95
N GLN A 42 1.50 1.09 5.10
CA GLN A 42 2.65 1.94 5.42
C GLN A 42 3.16 1.67 6.83
N ASP A 43 2.27 1.50 7.81
CA ASP A 43 2.62 1.20 9.19
C ASP A 43 3.29 -0.19 9.29
N GLU A 44 2.81 -1.18 8.54
CA GLU A 44 3.42 -2.51 8.41
C GLU A 44 4.80 -2.46 7.74
N GLU A 45 4.94 -1.70 6.64
CA GLU A 45 6.24 -1.47 6.00
C GLU A 45 7.23 -0.78 6.93
N ASP A 46 6.79 0.22 7.69
CA ASP A 46 7.62 0.97 8.61
C ASP A 46 8.08 0.09 9.79
N LEU A 47 7.20 -0.78 10.30
CA LEU A 47 7.54 -1.79 11.30
C LEU A 47 8.55 -2.81 10.76
N PHE A 48 8.37 -3.27 9.52
CA PHE A 48 9.32 -4.20 8.90
C PHE A 48 10.70 -3.56 8.72
N MET A 49 10.76 -2.32 8.23
CA MET A 49 12.01 -1.56 8.12
C MET A 49 12.66 -1.35 9.49
N LEU A 50 11.87 -1.06 10.52
CA LEU A 50 12.36 -0.96 11.90
C LEU A 50 13.02 -2.28 12.34
N LEU A 51 12.37 -3.43 12.11
CA LEU A 51 12.93 -4.74 12.45
C LEU A 51 14.22 -5.04 11.67
N CYS A 52 14.34 -4.62 10.42
CA CYS A 52 15.58 -4.79 9.65
C CYS A 52 16.74 -3.91 10.14
N PHE A 53 16.49 -2.78 10.80
CA PHE A 53 17.57 -1.85 11.18
C PHE A 53 17.71 -1.60 12.68
N CYS A 54 16.84 -2.19 13.50
CA CYS A 54 16.87 -2.04 14.96
C CYS A 54 18.17 -2.57 15.57
N ASP A 55 18.72 -3.67 15.03
CA ASP A 55 20.01 -4.21 15.47
C ASP A 55 21.16 -3.21 15.27
N MET A 56 21.12 -2.47 14.15
CA MET A 56 22.11 -1.42 13.87
C MET A 56 21.94 -0.20 14.79
N MET A 57 20.74 0.01 15.31
CA MET A 57 20.44 1.05 16.32
C MET A 57 20.74 0.59 17.76
N GLY A 58 21.20 -0.65 17.96
CA GLY A 58 21.44 -1.22 19.28
C GLY A 58 20.18 -1.67 20.03
N ILE A 59 19.04 -1.75 19.34
CA ILE A 59 17.81 -2.33 19.86
C ILE A 59 17.81 -3.82 19.50
N PRO A 60 17.79 -4.74 20.49
CA PRO A 60 17.90 -6.17 20.21
C PRO A 60 16.68 -6.71 19.44
N ASN A 61 16.91 -7.35 18.30
CA ASN A 61 15.86 -8.00 17.50
C ASN A 61 15.79 -9.52 17.73
N PRO A 62 14.63 -10.10 18.09
CA PRO A 62 14.48 -11.55 18.14
C PRO A 62 14.51 -12.26 16.77
N VAL A 63 14.38 -11.52 15.66
CA VAL A 63 14.31 -12.05 14.28
C VAL A 63 15.49 -11.57 13.42
N GLY A 64 16.51 -10.95 14.02
CA GLY A 64 17.65 -10.35 13.31
C GLY A 64 18.32 -11.31 12.34
N ASP A 65 18.57 -12.54 12.80
CA ASP A 65 19.20 -13.63 12.04
C ASP A 65 18.48 -13.96 10.73
N MET A 66 17.15 -13.87 10.70
CA MET A 66 16.35 -14.17 9.50
C MET A 66 16.29 -12.99 8.54
N THR A 67 16.37 -11.76 9.06
CA THR A 67 16.20 -10.55 8.27
C THR A 67 17.47 -10.11 7.54
N LEU A 68 18.65 -10.63 7.91
CA LEU A 68 19.94 -10.26 7.31
C LEU A 68 19.98 -10.44 5.78
N GLU A 69 19.31 -11.44 5.23
CA GLU A 69 19.26 -11.69 3.79
C GLU A 69 18.50 -10.61 3.01
N LEU A 70 17.54 -9.94 3.67
CA LEU A 70 16.73 -8.89 3.07
C LEU A 70 17.39 -7.51 3.12
N TYR A 71 18.43 -7.32 3.95
CA TYR A 71 19.08 -6.02 4.14
C TYR A 71 19.53 -5.36 2.83
N PRO A 72 20.15 -6.06 1.86
CA PRO A 72 20.58 -5.45 0.61
C PRO A 72 19.43 -4.83 -0.18
N TYR A 73 18.26 -5.48 -0.18
CA TYR A 73 17.07 -5.01 -0.91
C TYR A 73 16.40 -3.85 -0.19
N MET A 74 16.38 -3.87 1.15
CA MET A 74 15.75 -2.81 1.94
C MET A 74 16.60 -1.55 2.02
N LEU A 75 17.92 -1.67 1.80
CA LEU A 75 18.85 -0.54 1.80
C LEU A 75 18.46 0.54 0.76
N GLU A 76 17.96 0.13 -0.41
CA GLU A 76 17.50 1.06 -1.46
C GLU A 76 16.31 1.93 -1.00
N ARG A 77 15.46 1.38 -0.12
CA ARG A 77 14.26 2.04 0.41
C ARG A 77 14.53 2.82 1.71
N PHE A 78 15.72 2.67 2.28
CA PHE A 78 16.07 3.24 3.58
C PHE A 78 15.98 4.78 3.62
N HIS A 79 16.41 5.44 2.54
CA HIS A 79 16.41 6.91 2.46
C HIS A 79 15.02 7.54 2.48
N GLU A 80 14.03 6.87 1.94
CA GLU A 80 12.65 7.36 1.98
C GLU A 80 12.00 7.03 3.33
N TRP A 81 12.37 5.88 3.92
CA TRP A 81 11.89 5.47 5.24
C TRP A 81 12.40 6.38 6.36
N HIS A 82 13.72 6.58 6.53
CA HIS A 82 14.25 7.39 7.65
C HIS A 82 13.77 8.85 7.60
N LYS A 83 13.54 9.39 6.39
CA LYS A 83 12.90 10.70 6.18
C LYS A 83 11.45 10.71 6.64
N ARG A 84 10.68 9.68 6.31
CA ARG A 84 9.28 9.52 6.74
C ARG A 84 9.17 9.40 8.26
N GLN A 85 10.11 8.72 8.89
CA GLN A 85 10.21 8.62 10.36
C GLN A 85 10.67 9.92 11.04
N GLY A 86 11.01 10.97 10.26
CA GLY A 86 11.46 12.25 10.81
C GLY A 86 12.85 12.21 11.44
N MET A 87 13.69 11.23 11.08
CA MET A 87 15.05 11.12 11.59
C MET A 87 15.96 12.15 10.89
N PRO A 88 16.67 13.02 11.64
CA PRO A 88 17.47 14.08 11.04
C PRO A 88 18.75 13.57 10.34
N ARG A 89 19.24 12.39 10.72
CA ARG A 89 20.39 11.70 10.12
C ARG A 89 20.14 10.20 10.11
N SER A 90 20.81 9.51 9.19
CA SER A 90 20.78 8.05 9.16
C SER A 90 21.38 7.48 10.45
N PRO A 91 20.67 6.59 11.17
CA PRO A 91 21.22 5.88 12.33
C PRO A 91 22.34 4.89 11.97
N LEU A 92 22.55 4.62 10.67
CA LEU A 92 23.56 3.69 10.19
C LEU A 92 24.91 4.40 10.06
N ASP A 93 25.85 4.11 10.95
CA ASP A 93 27.21 4.71 10.92
C ASP A 93 28.00 4.33 9.66
N GLY A 94 27.74 3.15 9.07
CA GLY A 94 28.45 2.63 7.91
C GLY A 94 27.93 3.12 6.55
N PHE A 95 26.73 3.72 6.51
CA PHE A 95 26.07 4.11 5.27
C PHE A 95 25.67 5.58 5.33
N ARG A 96 26.32 6.42 4.52
CA ARG A 96 25.97 7.84 4.40
C ARG A 96 24.71 7.99 3.57
N CYS A 97 23.58 7.96 4.25
CA CYS A 97 22.29 8.32 3.70
C CYS A 97 21.99 9.76 4.13
N CYS A 98 22.18 10.68 3.17
CA CYS A 98 22.32 12.15 3.29
C CYS A 98 23.75 12.65 3.53
#